data_AF-A0A284RJB8-F1
#
_entry.id   AF-A0A284RJB8-F1
#
_cell.length_a   1.000
_cell.length_b   1.000
_cell.length_c   1.000
_cell.angle_alpha   90.00
_cell.angle_beta   90.00
_cell.angle_gamma   90.00
#
_symmetry.space_group_name_H-M   'P 1'
#
loop_
_entity.id
_entity.type
_entity.pdbx_description
1 polymer ?
#
loop_
_entity_poly.entity_id
_entity_poly.type
_entity_poly.pdbx_seq_one_letter_code
_entity_poly.pdbx_strand_id
1 'polypeptide(L)'
;MSLGFELLHTRSVDDVIVGIREFNASADPPALLRSVLAGTHPYYEYRADVVKHGVPVRSMVYTTLLCHFSSVLVCYPDLAPSLGMPLSPVLTDTPFVRNGASVPDDVWDNVFSFLDQTSLLFVRLVCRIWSGIAIRYSHRRLRLRLPPDWMLSDRASLFETYCIESELALCIFLVRHGLLDAVESVQYVNWRLSPCCFFLYLLGKVCNVVIENDPCTLHTVLDIPYPFLLPPSVRELALVRCGLLEHSVEGLFSPGTLLVRLVLDSVQCGVLFVPYEPSGSLEAYTITRWRDTVGLSSHLRDEVRCPQPPSLRHVRLDFLATPYGRRIWGGDAFPGARGWEVRALVMQMFGFSAQREALQELLMPSETFPLRMRCDLIQSLDLALSNDMFGLVPEMCYVMGGALLDLTLRYPDQISLSPGRHSHARIHGLRRLERLTIQVAPRLWHFAALTVDTWISDSKSFRAAEFRAEFLYDPEEHGSIRMVTILQMRRIVDGSRLLGTAALGGILYFDLLVREGGMVVESDMIYADELLNELRSDVFTTAIISPCRRVDTCY
;
A
#
# COMPACT_ATOMS: atom_id res chain seq x y z
N MET A 1 -40.12 22.19 -5.01
CA MET A 1 -40.06 20.86 -5.65
C MET A 1 -39.64 19.86 -4.60
N SER A 2 -40.62 19.21 -3.95
CA SER A 2 -40.45 18.32 -2.79
C SER A 2 -41.27 17.05 -3.00
N LEU A 3 -40.90 16.28 -4.02
CA LEU A 3 -41.46 14.96 -4.33
C LEU A 3 -40.26 14.02 -4.52
N GLY A 4 -40.01 13.13 -3.57
CA GLY A 4 -38.96 12.11 -3.75
C GLY A 4 -38.36 11.41 -2.53
N PHE A 5 -38.83 11.59 -1.28
CA PHE A 5 -38.14 11.02 -0.10
C PHE A 5 -38.93 9.99 0.75
N GLU A 6 -40.16 9.64 0.40
CA GLU A 6 -40.95 8.65 1.19
C GLU A 6 -40.87 7.19 0.68
N LEU A 7 -40.07 6.89 -0.34
CA LEU A 7 -40.07 5.56 -1.01
C LEU A 7 -38.92 4.61 -0.65
N LEU A 8 -38.00 4.97 0.25
CA LEU A 8 -36.83 4.14 0.57
C LEU A 8 -37.04 3.12 1.70
N HIS A 9 -38.21 3.11 2.36
CA HIS A 9 -38.52 2.12 3.42
C HIS A 9 -39.16 0.82 2.92
N THR A 10 -39.55 0.74 1.65
CA THR A 10 -40.26 -0.42 1.08
C THR A 10 -39.50 -1.17 0.00
N ARG A 11 -38.33 -0.66 -0.42
CA ARG A 11 -37.50 -1.32 -1.45
C ARG A 11 -36.56 -2.32 -0.80
N SER A 12 -36.41 -3.49 -1.41
CA SER A 12 -35.40 -4.46 -0.97
C SER A 12 -34.00 -3.87 -1.17
N VAL A 13 -33.01 -4.35 -0.40
CA VAL A 13 -31.60 -3.95 -0.61
C VAL A 13 -31.19 -4.25 -2.06
N ASP A 14 -31.67 -5.35 -2.62
CA ASP A 14 -31.47 -5.75 -4.01
C ASP A 14 -31.97 -4.69 -5.01
N ASP A 15 -33.18 -4.13 -4.82
CA ASP A 15 -33.72 -3.09 -5.70
C ASP A 15 -32.85 -1.83 -5.70
N VAL A 16 -32.28 -1.48 -4.54
CA VAL A 16 -31.40 -0.32 -4.41
C VAL A 16 -30.03 -0.59 -5.03
N ILE A 17 -29.49 -1.79 -4.86
CA ILE A 17 -28.24 -2.22 -5.52
C ILE A 17 -28.42 -2.17 -7.03
N VAL A 18 -29.55 -2.67 -7.56
CA VAL A 18 -29.89 -2.57 -8.99
C VAL A 18 -29.94 -1.11 -9.43
N GLY A 19 -30.64 -0.25 -8.70
CA GLY A 19 -30.70 1.18 -9.01
C GLY A 19 -29.33 1.89 -8.98
N ILE A 20 -28.46 1.53 -8.04
CA ILE A 20 -27.07 2.04 -7.98
C ILE A 20 -26.27 1.57 -9.19
N ARG A 21 -26.40 0.29 -9.59
CA ARG A 21 -25.73 -0.24 -10.78
C ARG A 21 -26.22 0.46 -12.05
N GLU A 22 -27.52 0.64 -12.21
CA GLU A 22 -28.12 1.36 -13.33
C GLU A 22 -27.66 2.82 -13.39
N PHE A 23 -27.59 3.49 -12.23
CA PHE A 23 -27.05 4.85 -12.14
C PHE A 23 -25.57 4.90 -12.56
N ASN A 24 -24.74 4.02 -12.01
CA ASN A 24 -23.31 3.95 -12.35
C ASN A 24 -23.07 3.63 -13.83
N ALA A 25 -23.92 2.78 -14.43
CA ALA A 25 -23.81 2.39 -15.83
C ALA A 25 -24.32 3.46 -16.81
N SER A 26 -25.25 4.31 -16.38
CA SER A 26 -25.86 5.35 -17.23
C SER A 26 -25.25 6.75 -17.05
N ALA A 27 -24.63 7.02 -15.91
CA ALA A 27 -23.97 8.30 -15.65
C ALA A 27 -22.67 8.41 -16.46
N ASP A 28 -22.40 9.59 -17.01
CA ASP A 28 -21.08 9.87 -17.54
C ASP A 28 -20.04 9.93 -16.38
N PRO A 29 -18.76 9.58 -16.63
CA PRO A 29 -17.75 9.56 -15.58
C PRO A 29 -17.60 10.89 -14.81
N PRO A 30 -17.72 12.08 -15.46
CA PRO A 30 -17.71 13.36 -14.75
C PRO A 30 -18.93 13.61 -13.84
N ALA A 31 -20.16 13.26 -14.24
CA ALA A 31 -21.33 13.41 -13.36
C ALA A 31 -21.28 12.43 -12.19
N LEU A 32 -20.81 11.21 -12.45
CA LEU A 32 -20.60 10.22 -11.39
C LEU A 32 -19.63 10.76 -10.34
N LEU A 33 -18.45 11.25 -10.76
CA LEU A 33 -17.49 11.88 -9.86
C LEU A 33 -18.06 13.08 -9.10
N ARG A 34 -18.79 13.99 -9.77
CA ARG A 34 -19.45 15.13 -9.12
C ARG A 34 -20.42 14.69 -8.03
N SER A 35 -21.23 13.67 -8.29
CA SER A 35 -22.17 13.13 -7.30
C SER A 35 -21.45 12.49 -6.11
N VAL A 36 -20.32 11.81 -6.37
CA VAL A 36 -19.49 11.22 -5.31
C VAL A 36 -18.90 12.31 -4.43
N LEU A 37 -18.32 13.37 -5.01
CA LEU A 37 -17.73 14.52 -4.29
C LEU A 37 -18.75 15.36 -3.52
N ALA A 38 -19.98 15.48 -4.04
CA ALA A 38 -21.05 16.20 -3.37
C ALA A 38 -21.72 15.38 -2.27
N GLY A 39 -21.43 14.08 -2.18
CA GLY A 39 -22.14 13.15 -1.29
C GLY A 39 -23.60 12.91 -1.70
N THR A 40 -23.99 13.31 -2.92
CA THR A 40 -25.35 13.16 -3.47
C THR A 40 -25.51 11.90 -4.32
N HIS A 41 -24.49 11.05 -4.36
CA HIS A 41 -24.60 9.75 -5.03
C HIS A 41 -25.67 8.89 -4.33
N PRO A 42 -26.55 8.17 -5.07
CA PRO A 42 -27.63 7.37 -4.49
C PRO A 42 -27.17 6.40 -3.39
N TYR A 43 -25.96 5.85 -3.52
CA TYR A 43 -25.31 5.05 -2.48
C TYR A 43 -25.18 5.78 -1.13
N TYR A 44 -24.73 7.03 -1.11
CA TYR A 44 -24.52 7.78 0.14
C TYR A 44 -25.83 8.19 0.79
N GLU A 45 -26.83 8.55 -0.01
CA GLU A 45 -28.19 8.82 0.44
C GLU A 45 -28.79 7.56 1.08
N TYR A 46 -28.74 6.44 0.36
CA TYR A 46 -29.24 5.17 0.87
C TYR A 46 -28.52 4.73 2.15
N ARG A 47 -27.19 4.83 2.19
CA ARG A 47 -26.40 4.53 3.39
C ARG A 47 -26.85 5.39 4.57
N ALA A 48 -27.08 6.69 4.37
CA ALA A 48 -27.52 7.59 5.43
C ALA A 48 -28.90 7.17 5.99
N ASP A 49 -29.83 6.79 5.12
CA ASP A 49 -31.13 6.26 5.52
C ASP A 49 -31.01 4.92 6.24
N VAL A 50 -30.24 3.97 5.71
CA VAL A 50 -29.99 2.67 6.35
C VAL A 50 -29.39 2.85 7.74
N VAL A 51 -28.43 3.76 7.91
CA VAL A 51 -27.86 4.10 9.22
C VAL A 51 -28.93 4.67 10.15
N LYS A 52 -29.70 5.67 9.70
CA LYS A 52 -30.77 6.32 10.48
C LYS A 52 -31.78 5.30 11.02
N HIS A 53 -32.15 4.32 10.21
CA HIS A 53 -33.14 3.30 10.57
C HIS A 53 -32.52 2.03 11.19
N GLY A 54 -31.22 1.81 11.02
CA GLY A 54 -30.44 0.67 11.49
C GLY A 54 -29.92 0.81 12.92
N VAL A 55 -29.59 2.03 13.35
CA VAL A 55 -29.02 2.32 14.68
C VAL A 55 -29.89 1.90 15.88
N PRO A 56 -31.23 2.00 15.85
CA PRO A 56 -32.07 1.60 16.99
C PRO A 56 -31.84 0.15 17.46
N VAL A 57 -31.92 -0.09 18.78
CA VAL A 57 -31.52 -1.36 19.44
C VAL A 57 -32.23 -2.60 18.88
N ARG A 58 -33.46 -2.47 18.38
CA ARG A 58 -34.29 -3.53 17.78
C ARG A 58 -34.57 -3.30 16.30
N SER A 59 -33.64 -2.67 15.58
CA SER A 59 -33.84 -2.40 14.17
C SER A 59 -34.02 -3.71 13.38
N MET A 60 -35.14 -3.82 12.68
CA MET A 60 -35.35 -4.88 11.70
C MET A 60 -34.34 -4.76 10.56
N VAL A 61 -33.99 -3.55 10.14
CA VAL A 61 -32.99 -3.31 9.07
C VAL A 61 -31.65 -3.92 9.45
N TYR A 62 -31.16 -3.63 10.65
CA TYR A 62 -29.90 -4.21 11.13
C TYR A 62 -29.97 -5.73 11.25
N THR A 63 -31.06 -6.25 11.83
CA THR A 63 -31.25 -7.70 11.99
C THR A 63 -31.31 -8.42 10.65
N THR A 64 -32.02 -7.86 9.66
CA THR A 64 -32.10 -8.39 8.30
C THR A 64 -30.72 -8.45 7.66
N LEU A 65 -29.96 -7.35 7.67
CA LEU A 65 -28.59 -7.32 7.13
C LEU A 65 -27.70 -8.39 7.77
N LEU A 66 -27.81 -8.60 9.09
CA LEU A 66 -27.07 -9.67 9.78
C LEU A 66 -27.51 -11.09 9.35
N CYS A 67 -28.80 -11.30 9.07
CA CYS A 67 -29.30 -12.59 8.61
C CYS A 67 -28.70 -12.99 7.25
N HIS A 68 -28.41 -12.03 6.36
CA HIS A 68 -27.78 -12.30 5.06
C HIS A 68 -26.35 -12.84 5.18
N PHE A 69 -25.64 -12.51 6.27
CA PHE A 69 -24.33 -13.10 6.55
C PHE A 69 -24.41 -14.62 6.74
N SER A 70 -25.50 -15.13 7.31
CA SER A 70 -25.68 -16.57 7.55
C SER A 70 -25.76 -17.36 6.23
N SER A 71 -26.37 -16.79 5.19
CA SER A 71 -26.49 -17.42 3.88
C SER A 71 -25.14 -17.59 3.18
N VAL A 72 -24.25 -16.60 3.31
CA VAL A 72 -22.87 -16.68 2.77
C VAL A 72 -22.00 -17.62 3.59
N LEU A 73 -22.14 -17.59 4.92
CA LEU A 73 -21.46 -18.50 5.85
C LEU A 73 -21.80 -19.97 5.60
N VAL A 74 -23.04 -20.28 5.23
CA VAL A 74 -23.45 -21.65 4.84
C VAL A 74 -22.74 -22.10 3.56
N CYS A 75 -22.49 -21.17 2.64
CA CYS A 75 -21.83 -21.48 1.37
C CYS A 75 -20.31 -21.55 1.49
N TYR A 76 -19.72 -20.82 2.44
CA TYR A 76 -18.29 -20.73 2.69
C TYR A 76 -18.02 -20.70 4.19
N PRO A 77 -18.08 -21.86 4.88
CA PRO A 77 -17.90 -21.93 6.33
C PRO A 77 -16.53 -21.42 6.79
N ASP A 78 -15.53 -21.45 5.90
CA ASP A 78 -14.18 -20.92 6.15
C ASP A 78 -14.13 -19.40 6.29
N LEU A 79 -15.21 -18.67 5.95
CA LEU A 79 -15.36 -17.25 6.25
C LEU A 79 -15.84 -16.97 7.68
N ALA A 80 -16.34 -17.97 8.41
CA ALA A 80 -16.82 -17.80 9.79
C ALA A 80 -15.74 -17.26 10.76
N PRO A 81 -14.47 -17.73 10.71
CA PRO A 81 -13.43 -17.22 11.60
C PRO A 81 -13.01 -15.78 11.30
N SER A 82 -13.06 -15.35 10.04
CA SER A 82 -12.68 -13.99 9.60
C SER A 82 -13.80 -12.97 9.77
N LEU A 83 -15.05 -13.43 9.83
CA LEU A 83 -16.21 -12.56 9.88
C LEU A 83 -16.42 -11.87 11.21
N GLY A 84 -15.69 -12.28 12.27
CA GLY A 84 -15.62 -11.57 13.55
C GLY A 84 -16.95 -10.93 13.92
N MET A 85 -18.04 -11.70 13.77
CA MET A 85 -19.39 -11.15 13.67
C MET A 85 -19.58 -10.19 14.83
N PRO A 86 -20.12 -8.97 14.62
CA PRO A 86 -20.51 -8.14 15.73
C PRO A 86 -21.59 -8.93 16.45
N LEU A 87 -21.18 -9.70 17.46
CA LEU A 87 -22.09 -10.36 18.37
C LEU A 87 -23.01 -9.22 18.81
N SER A 88 -24.28 -9.32 18.40
CA SER A 88 -25.32 -8.50 19.00
C SER A 88 -25.03 -8.59 20.50
N PRO A 89 -24.79 -7.47 21.18
CA PRO A 89 -24.69 -7.50 22.61
C PRO A 89 -26.13 -7.74 23.10
N VAL A 90 -26.60 -8.98 22.94
CA VAL A 90 -27.33 -9.65 24.00
C VAL A 90 -26.31 -9.90 25.10
N LEU A 91 -25.75 -8.80 25.64
CA LEU A 91 -25.38 -8.78 27.03
C LEU A 91 -26.73 -8.93 27.70
N THR A 92 -27.05 -10.17 28.05
CA THR A 92 -27.98 -10.47 29.12
C THR A 92 -27.70 -9.47 30.23
N ASP A 93 -28.77 -8.95 30.86
CA ASP A 93 -28.74 -8.07 32.04
C ASP A 93 -27.89 -8.69 33.15
N THR A 94 -26.58 -8.67 32.96
CA THR A 94 -25.60 -9.22 33.86
C THR A 94 -25.47 -8.15 34.93
N PRO A 95 -25.74 -8.51 36.20
CA PRO A 95 -25.87 -7.53 37.25
C PRO A 95 -24.59 -6.69 37.32
N PHE A 96 -24.80 -5.39 37.18
CA PHE A 96 -23.80 -4.34 37.26
C PHE A 96 -22.85 -4.62 38.44
N VAL A 97 -21.56 -4.86 38.16
CA VAL A 97 -20.54 -4.95 39.22
C VAL A 97 -20.47 -3.58 39.88
N ARG A 98 -21.13 -3.42 41.04
CA ARG A 98 -21.28 -2.13 41.76
C ARG A 98 -19.97 -1.39 42.02
N ASN A 99 -18.82 -2.08 42.01
CA ASN A 99 -17.51 -1.49 42.28
C ASN A 99 -16.76 -0.99 41.02
N GLY A 100 -17.21 -1.33 39.81
CA GLY A 100 -16.54 -0.86 38.58
C GLY A 100 -16.87 0.59 38.20
N ALA A 101 -18.04 1.08 38.64
CA ALA A 101 -18.53 2.43 38.33
C ALA A 101 -17.93 3.54 39.21
N SER A 102 -17.12 3.20 40.23
CA SER A 102 -16.40 4.19 41.03
C SER A 102 -15.08 4.64 40.40
N VAL A 103 -14.61 3.92 39.37
CA VAL A 103 -13.37 4.25 38.66
C VAL A 103 -13.73 5.15 37.46
N PRO A 104 -13.16 6.35 37.35
CA PRO A 104 -13.39 7.27 36.23
C PRO A 104 -13.06 6.66 34.85
N ASP A 105 -13.80 7.07 33.82
CA ASP A 105 -13.63 6.54 32.46
C ASP A 105 -12.21 6.75 31.92
N ASP A 106 -11.54 7.86 32.27
CA ASP A 106 -10.15 8.16 31.87
C ASP A 106 -9.13 7.20 32.49
N VAL A 107 -9.41 6.65 33.67
CA VAL A 107 -8.57 5.62 34.28
C VAL A 107 -8.72 4.31 33.52
N TRP A 108 -9.94 3.92 33.16
CA TRP A 108 -10.17 2.73 32.32
C TRP A 108 -9.61 2.89 30.93
N ASP A 109 -9.72 4.08 30.34
CA ASP A 109 -9.16 4.45 29.04
C ASP A 109 -7.64 4.23 29.03
N ASN A 110 -6.96 4.74 30.05
CA ASN A 110 -5.53 4.50 30.25
C ASN A 110 -5.21 3.01 30.42
N VAL A 111 -5.94 2.27 31.26
CA VAL A 111 -5.70 0.83 31.46
C VAL A 111 -5.87 0.05 30.15
N PHE A 112 -6.95 0.31 29.40
CA PHE A 112 -7.24 -0.39 28.16
C PHE A 112 -6.28 -0.03 27.03
N SER A 113 -5.66 1.14 27.06
CA SER A 113 -4.62 1.52 26.10
C SER A 113 -3.37 0.62 26.13
N PHE A 114 -3.12 -0.08 27.25
CA PHE A 114 -2.01 -1.03 27.40
C PHE A 114 -2.38 -2.49 27.14
N LEU A 115 -3.66 -2.79 26.92
CA LEU A 115 -4.12 -4.15 26.68
C LEU A 115 -3.90 -4.54 25.22
N ASP A 116 -3.53 -5.81 24.99
CA ASP A 116 -3.50 -6.36 23.64
C ASP A 116 -4.91 -6.54 23.04
N GLN A 117 -4.98 -6.74 21.73
CA GLN A 117 -6.25 -6.82 21.01
C GLN A 117 -7.15 -7.96 21.53
N THR A 118 -6.54 -9.11 21.88
CA THR A 118 -7.24 -10.27 22.42
C THR A 118 -7.89 -9.96 23.78
N SER A 119 -7.13 -9.33 24.68
CA SER A 119 -7.62 -8.91 26.00
C SER A 119 -8.73 -7.88 25.88
N LEU A 120 -8.61 -6.93 24.95
CA LEU A 120 -9.66 -5.95 24.67
C LEU A 120 -10.96 -6.61 24.21
N LEU A 121 -10.92 -7.69 23.43
CA LEU A 121 -12.11 -8.44 23.04
C LEU A 121 -12.81 -9.09 24.24
N PHE A 122 -12.06 -9.63 25.20
CA PHE A 122 -12.64 -10.19 26.43
C PHE A 122 -13.21 -9.12 27.35
N VAL A 123 -12.51 -7.99 27.53
CA VAL A 123 -12.93 -6.86 28.36
C VAL A 123 -14.29 -6.30 27.91
N ARG A 124 -14.59 -6.35 26.60
CA ARG A 124 -15.87 -5.93 26.05
C ARG A 124 -17.07 -6.74 26.53
N LEU A 125 -16.83 -7.95 27.03
CA LEU A 125 -17.86 -8.86 27.54
C LEU A 125 -18.17 -8.64 29.03
N VAL A 126 -17.37 -7.83 29.74
CA VAL A 126 -17.47 -7.68 31.20
C VAL A 126 -18.68 -6.83 31.59
N CYS A 127 -18.78 -5.61 31.06
CA CYS A 127 -19.91 -4.72 31.32
C CYS A 127 -20.05 -3.67 30.22
N ARG A 128 -21.17 -2.95 30.19
CA ARG A 128 -21.47 -1.94 29.15
C ARG A 128 -20.45 -0.79 29.12
N ILE A 129 -19.99 -0.31 30.28
CA ILE A 129 -19.01 0.77 30.37
C ILE A 129 -17.69 0.32 29.74
N TRP A 130 -17.17 -0.82 30.21
CA TRP A 130 -15.92 -1.39 29.68
C TRP A 130 -16.02 -1.70 28.20
N SER A 131 -17.16 -2.22 27.75
CA SER A 131 -17.45 -2.43 26.33
C SER A 131 -17.36 -1.13 25.54
N GLY A 132 -17.96 -0.03 26.02
CA GLY A 132 -17.92 1.27 25.36
C GLY A 132 -16.54 1.89 25.26
N ILE A 133 -15.66 1.65 26.24
CA ILE A 133 -14.28 2.14 26.22
C ILE A 133 -13.40 1.21 25.37
N ALA A 134 -13.39 -0.09 25.67
CA ALA A 134 -12.55 -1.08 25.01
C ALA A 134 -12.82 -1.21 23.51
N ILE A 135 -14.07 -1.02 23.07
CA ILE A 135 -14.44 -1.11 21.65
C ILE A 135 -13.70 -0.08 20.78
N ARG A 136 -13.36 1.09 21.33
CA ARG A 136 -12.59 2.14 20.65
C ARG A 136 -11.15 1.73 20.40
N TYR A 137 -10.58 0.89 21.27
CA TYR A 137 -9.24 0.35 21.13
C TYR A 137 -9.21 -0.88 20.24
N SER A 138 -10.21 -1.77 20.38
CA SER A 138 -10.21 -3.02 19.64
C SER A 138 -10.61 -2.87 18.16
N HIS A 139 -11.25 -1.77 17.75
CA HIS A 139 -11.69 -1.52 16.36
C HIS A 139 -11.03 -0.30 15.72
N ARG A 140 -9.80 0.05 16.12
CA ARG A 140 -9.03 1.09 15.42
C ARG A 140 -8.72 0.73 13.97
N ARG A 141 -8.76 -0.57 13.64
CA ARG A 141 -8.50 -1.11 12.30
C ARG A 141 -9.70 -1.91 11.83
N LEU A 142 -10.20 -1.59 10.65
CA LEU A 142 -11.24 -2.36 9.95
C LEU A 142 -10.60 -3.18 8.86
N ARG A 143 -10.82 -4.49 8.86
CA ARG A 143 -10.33 -5.40 7.83
C ARG A 143 -11.51 -6.08 7.14
N LEU A 144 -11.70 -5.80 5.87
CA LEU A 144 -12.74 -6.35 5.01
C LEU A 144 -12.10 -7.38 4.08
N ARG A 145 -12.49 -8.65 4.19
CA ARG A 145 -11.81 -9.76 3.49
C ARG A 145 -12.81 -10.67 2.78
N LEU A 146 -12.51 -11.00 1.53
CA LEU A 146 -13.12 -12.09 0.79
C LEU A 146 -12.14 -13.25 0.58
N PRO A 147 -12.62 -14.47 0.30
CA PRO A 147 -11.77 -15.57 -0.13
C PRO A 147 -11.05 -15.19 -1.44
N PRO A 148 -9.77 -15.51 -1.64
CA PRO A 148 -9.02 -15.08 -2.82
C PRO A 148 -9.66 -15.40 -4.18
N ASP A 149 -10.28 -16.57 -4.34
CA ASP A 149 -10.88 -17.02 -5.62
C ASP A 149 -12.37 -16.65 -5.77
N TRP A 150 -12.89 -15.70 -4.98
CA TRP A 150 -14.32 -15.34 -5.03
C TRP A 150 -14.78 -14.87 -6.43
N MET A 151 -13.87 -14.24 -7.19
CA MET A 151 -14.13 -13.74 -8.55
C MET A 151 -14.30 -14.87 -9.57
N LEU A 152 -13.73 -16.04 -9.32
CA LEU A 152 -13.86 -17.21 -10.19
C LEU A 152 -15.05 -18.10 -9.83
N SER A 153 -15.72 -17.81 -8.72
CA SER A 153 -16.91 -18.55 -8.32
C SER A 153 -18.06 -18.27 -9.26
N ASP A 154 -18.84 -19.29 -9.64
CA ASP A 154 -20.14 -19.15 -10.32
C ASP A 154 -21.13 -18.24 -9.54
N ARG A 155 -20.78 -17.92 -8.29
CA ARG A 155 -21.53 -17.08 -7.36
C ARG A 155 -20.91 -15.70 -7.15
N ALA A 156 -20.03 -15.23 -8.03
CA ALA A 156 -19.40 -13.90 -7.91
C ALA A 156 -20.41 -12.76 -7.65
N SER A 157 -21.60 -12.82 -8.28
CA SER A 157 -22.67 -11.84 -8.07
C SER A 157 -23.23 -11.81 -6.64
N LEU A 158 -23.22 -12.93 -5.91
CA LEU A 158 -23.63 -12.98 -4.50
C LEU A 158 -22.62 -12.26 -3.60
N PHE A 159 -21.32 -12.34 -3.93
CA PHE A 159 -20.28 -11.61 -3.19
C PHE A 159 -20.40 -10.10 -3.36
N GLU A 160 -20.85 -9.62 -4.52
CA GLU A 160 -21.09 -8.20 -4.73
C GLU A 160 -22.19 -7.66 -3.80
N THR A 161 -23.34 -8.36 -3.74
CA THR A 161 -24.43 -8.00 -2.81
C THR A 161 -23.95 -8.06 -1.37
N TYR A 162 -23.25 -9.13 -1.02
CA TYR A 162 -22.67 -9.31 0.32
C TYR A 162 -21.71 -8.18 0.71
N CYS A 163 -20.87 -7.69 -0.19
CA CYS A 163 -19.95 -6.59 0.10
C CYS A 163 -20.71 -5.32 0.48
N ILE A 164 -21.72 -4.95 -0.31
CA ILE A 164 -22.54 -3.76 -0.07
C ILE A 164 -23.30 -3.90 1.26
N GLU A 165 -23.95 -5.04 1.49
CA GLU A 165 -24.66 -5.31 2.75
C GLU A 165 -23.73 -5.27 3.96
N SER A 166 -22.53 -5.81 3.83
CA SER A 166 -21.50 -5.79 4.87
C SER A 166 -21.05 -4.36 5.20
N GLU A 167 -20.80 -3.54 4.18
CA GLU A 167 -20.46 -2.12 4.35
C GLU A 167 -21.59 -1.36 5.06
N LEU A 168 -22.86 -1.60 4.69
CA LEU A 168 -24.02 -0.97 5.32
C LEU A 168 -24.19 -1.39 6.78
N ALA A 169 -24.09 -2.69 7.07
CA ALA A 169 -24.14 -3.22 8.43
C ALA A 169 -22.99 -2.66 9.29
N LEU A 170 -21.80 -2.53 8.71
CA LEU A 170 -20.64 -1.93 9.35
C LEU A 170 -20.89 -0.44 9.64
N CYS A 171 -21.48 0.32 8.71
CA CYS A 171 -21.85 1.71 8.95
C CYS A 171 -22.80 1.85 10.15
N ILE A 172 -23.84 1.00 10.25
CA ILE A 172 -24.75 0.97 11.39
C ILE A 172 -23.97 0.68 12.68
N PHE A 173 -23.12 -0.35 12.67
CA PHE A 173 -22.31 -0.74 13.82
C PHE A 173 -21.42 0.42 14.30
N LEU A 174 -20.70 1.06 13.37
CA LEU A 174 -19.79 2.16 13.68
C LEU A 174 -20.51 3.35 14.33
N VAL A 175 -21.68 3.73 13.80
CA VAL A 175 -22.47 4.84 14.35
C VAL A 175 -23.08 4.46 15.70
N ARG A 176 -23.69 3.28 15.80
CA ARG A 176 -24.33 2.78 17.03
C ARG A 176 -23.35 2.70 18.20
N HIS A 177 -22.10 2.36 17.92
CA HIS A 177 -21.06 2.21 18.93
C HIS A 177 -20.15 3.43 19.08
N GLY A 178 -20.41 4.54 18.38
CA GLY A 178 -19.62 5.77 18.49
C GLY A 178 -18.15 5.59 18.07
N LEU A 179 -17.91 4.80 17.03
CA LEU A 179 -16.57 4.42 16.56
C LEU A 179 -16.03 5.30 15.42
N LEU A 180 -16.82 6.28 14.95
CA LEU A 180 -16.47 7.12 13.80
C LEU A 180 -15.12 7.82 13.97
N ASP A 181 -14.82 8.24 15.19
CA ASP A 181 -13.59 8.93 15.58
C ASP A 181 -12.50 8.01 16.15
N ALA A 182 -12.73 6.70 16.16
CA ALA A 182 -11.79 5.71 16.69
C ALA A 182 -11.10 4.91 15.58
N VAL A 183 -11.73 4.76 14.41
CA VAL A 183 -11.13 4.04 13.29
C VAL A 183 -10.06 4.89 12.62
N GLU A 184 -8.83 4.36 12.60
CA GLU A 184 -7.65 5.00 12.04
C GLU A 184 -7.18 4.29 10.75
N SER A 185 -7.55 3.02 10.56
CA SER A 185 -7.11 2.22 9.42
C SER A 185 -8.21 1.37 8.80
N VAL A 186 -8.22 1.29 7.47
CA VAL A 186 -9.10 0.42 6.67
C VAL A 186 -8.24 -0.44 5.75
N GLN A 187 -8.44 -1.76 5.79
CA GLN A 187 -7.77 -2.72 4.93
C GLN A 187 -8.80 -3.53 4.15
N TYR A 188 -8.67 -3.52 2.83
CA TYR A 188 -9.43 -4.34 1.89
C TYR A 188 -8.56 -5.49 1.41
N VAL A 189 -9.04 -6.73 1.55
CA VAL A 189 -8.33 -7.96 1.17
C VAL A 189 -9.18 -8.78 0.24
N ASN A 190 -8.82 -8.81 -1.04
CA ASN A 190 -9.67 -9.35 -2.12
C ASN A 190 -11.07 -8.70 -2.16
N TRP A 191 -11.29 -7.58 -1.47
CA TRP A 191 -12.62 -7.02 -1.31
C TRP A 191 -13.05 -6.28 -2.57
N ARG A 192 -14.27 -6.53 -3.06
CA ARG A 192 -14.79 -5.82 -4.22
C ARG A 192 -15.02 -4.34 -3.89
N LEU A 193 -14.32 -3.45 -4.59
CA LEU A 193 -14.47 -2.01 -4.40
C LEU A 193 -15.60 -1.45 -5.26
N SER A 194 -16.57 -0.78 -4.64
CA SER A 194 -17.55 0.07 -5.34
C SER A 194 -16.90 1.40 -5.73
N PRO A 195 -17.36 2.11 -6.79
CA PRO A 195 -16.96 3.50 -7.04
C PRO A 195 -17.20 4.46 -5.84
N CYS A 196 -18.08 4.07 -4.92
CA CYS A 196 -18.30 4.81 -3.68
C CYS A 196 -17.52 4.20 -2.53
N CYS A 197 -16.50 4.92 -2.05
CA CYS A 197 -15.79 4.58 -0.81
C CYS A 197 -16.72 4.76 0.39
N PHE A 198 -17.13 3.67 1.04
CA PHE A 198 -18.16 3.71 2.09
C PHE A 198 -17.82 4.63 3.26
N PHE A 199 -16.52 4.82 3.53
CA PHE A 199 -16.04 5.60 4.66
C PHE A 199 -15.66 7.05 4.32
N LEU A 200 -15.74 7.46 3.06
CA LEU A 200 -15.32 8.80 2.59
C LEU A 200 -15.87 9.95 3.44
N TYR A 201 -17.17 9.88 3.77
CA TYR A 201 -17.87 10.89 4.58
C TYR A 201 -18.20 10.43 6.01
N LEU A 202 -17.73 9.24 6.40
CA LEU A 202 -18.14 8.60 7.65
C LEU A 202 -16.99 8.54 8.66
N LEU A 203 -15.77 8.22 8.22
CA LEU A 203 -14.63 7.99 9.11
C LEU A 203 -13.57 9.08 8.93
N GLY A 204 -13.74 10.20 9.64
CA GLY A 204 -12.89 11.40 9.49
C GLY A 204 -11.45 11.25 9.99
N LYS A 205 -11.13 10.18 10.72
CA LYS A 205 -9.78 9.92 11.26
C LYS A 205 -9.02 8.80 10.56
N VAL A 206 -9.56 8.22 9.49
CA VAL A 206 -8.85 7.18 8.73
C VAL A 206 -7.61 7.81 8.09
N CYS A 207 -6.44 7.39 8.57
CA CYS A 207 -5.15 7.86 8.10
C CYS A 207 -4.39 6.79 7.30
N ASN A 208 -4.71 5.50 7.46
CA ASN A 208 -4.04 4.41 6.76
C ASN A 208 -5.05 3.57 5.96
N VAL A 209 -4.84 3.45 4.65
CA VAL A 209 -5.65 2.61 3.77
C VAL A 209 -4.77 1.59 3.06
N VAL A 210 -5.17 0.33 3.13
CA VAL A 210 -4.51 -0.80 2.43
C VAL A 210 -5.52 -1.45 1.51
N ILE A 211 -5.19 -1.60 0.23
CA ILE A 211 -5.95 -2.37 -0.75
C ILE A 211 -5.02 -3.48 -1.24
N GLU A 212 -5.31 -4.71 -0.84
CA GLU A 212 -4.50 -5.88 -1.15
C GLU A 212 -5.33 -6.96 -1.84
N ASN A 213 -4.73 -7.60 -2.84
CA ASN A 213 -5.23 -8.84 -3.43
C ASN A 213 -4.31 -9.97 -2.96
N ASP A 214 -4.81 -10.94 -2.21
CA ASP A 214 -4.06 -12.18 -1.94
C ASP A 214 -3.99 -13.00 -3.23
N PRO A 215 -2.80 -13.47 -3.63
CA PRO A 215 -2.63 -14.15 -4.89
C PRO A 215 -3.31 -15.52 -4.83
N CYS A 216 -4.40 -15.71 -5.56
CA CYS A 216 -4.90 -17.02 -5.93
C CYS A 216 -5.28 -17.04 -7.41
N THR A 217 -4.88 -18.15 -8.07
CA THR A 217 -5.00 -18.47 -9.50
C THR A 217 -4.51 -17.37 -10.47
N LEU A 218 -3.95 -17.77 -11.62
CA LEU A 218 -3.15 -16.89 -12.51
C LEU A 218 -3.95 -15.78 -13.25
N HIS A 219 -5.21 -15.51 -12.88
CA HIS A 219 -6.16 -14.85 -13.80
C HIS A 219 -7.00 -13.72 -13.24
N THR A 220 -6.99 -13.43 -11.93
CA THR A 220 -7.82 -12.35 -11.37
C THR A 220 -6.99 -11.27 -10.69
N VAL A 221 -7.30 -10.01 -11.01
CA VAL A 221 -6.71 -8.81 -10.38
C VAL A 221 -7.84 -8.03 -9.74
N LEU A 222 -7.68 -7.63 -8.49
CA LEU A 222 -8.61 -6.71 -7.86
C LEU A 222 -8.41 -5.31 -8.47
N ASP A 223 -9.39 -4.84 -9.23
CA ASP A 223 -9.37 -3.50 -9.82
C ASP A 223 -10.01 -2.46 -8.91
N ILE A 224 -9.33 -1.32 -8.77
CA ILE A 224 -9.86 -0.11 -8.14
C ILE A 224 -10.58 0.69 -9.24
N PRO A 225 -11.92 0.84 -9.17
CA PRO A 225 -12.69 1.47 -10.23
C PRO A 225 -12.58 3.00 -10.17
N TYR A 226 -12.70 3.66 -11.32
CA TYR A 226 -12.98 5.09 -11.37
C TYR A 226 -14.49 5.39 -11.27
N PRO A 227 -14.91 6.43 -10.52
CA PRO A 227 -14.13 7.12 -9.49
C PRO A 227 -14.05 6.26 -8.22
N PHE A 228 -12.94 6.32 -7.47
CA PHE A 228 -12.88 5.82 -6.10
C PHE A 228 -12.05 6.80 -5.27
N LEU A 229 -12.71 7.57 -4.41
CA LEU A 229 -12.06 8.64 -3.65
C LEU A 229 -11.82 8.25 -2.20
N LEU A 230 -10.59 8.48 -1.75
CA LEU A 230 -10.14 8.38 -0.37
C LEU A 230 -10.32 9.73 0.35
N PRO A 231 -10.64 9.72 1.65
CA PRO A 231 -10.82 10.95 2.41
C PRO A 231 -9.50 11.74 2.57
N PRO A 232 -9.57 13.07 2.76
CA PRO A 232 -8.39 13.92 2.90
C PRO A 232 -7.57 13.66 4.19
N SER A 233 -8.11 12.88 5.11
CA SER A 233 -7.44 12.41 6.32
C SER A 233 -6.36 11.35 6.03
N VAL A 234 -6.39 10.69 4.87
CA VAL A 234 -5.40 9.66 4.52
C VAL A 234 -3.98 10.25 4.50
N ARG A 235 -3.06 9.52 5.11
CA ARG A 235 -1.62 9.81 5.21
C ARG A 235 -0.78 8.66 4.69
N GLU A 236 -1.29 7.44 4.76
CA GLU A 236 -0.61 6.24 4.31
C GLU A 236 -1.52 5.46 3.36
N LEU A 237 -1.00 5.14 2.18
CA LEU A 237 -1.67 4.30 1.19
C LEU A 237 -0.77 3.12 0.82
N ALA A 238 -1.31 1.90 0.89
CA ALA A 238 -0.68 0.72 0.31
C ALA A 238 -1.60 0.08 -0.73
N LEU A 239 -1.09 -0.08 -1.94
CA LEU A 239 -1.71 -0.78 -3.06
C LEU A 239 -0.87 -2.02 -3.35
N VAL A 240 -1.43 -3.20 -3.11
CA VAL A 240 -0.72 -4.48 -3.20
C VAL A 240 -1.47 -5.40 -4.14
N ARG A 241 -0.83 -5.76 -5.26
CA ARG A 241 -1.33 -6.71 -6.26
C ARG A 241 -2.70 -6.37 -6.83
N CYS A 242 -3.01 -5.08 -6.94
CA CYS A 242 -4.26 -4.57 -7.51
C CYS A 242 -4.04 -3.86 -8.86
N GLY A 243 -5.12 -3.59 -9.58
CA GLY A 243 -5.13 -2.77 -10.79
C GLY A 243 -5.82 -1.42 -10.56
N LEU A 244 -5.53 -0.39 -11.35
CA LEU A 244 -6.33 0.83 -11.41
C LEU A 244 -7.09 0.89 -12.75
N LEU A 245 -8.37 0.50 -12.73
CA LEU A 245 -9.21 0.46 -13.92
C LEU A 245 -9.65 1.88 -14.30
N GLU A 246 -8.98 2.44 -15.31
CA GLU A 246 -9.20 3.82 -15.78
C GLU A 246 -9.00 4.89 -14.69
N HIS A 247 -8.27 4.53 -13.63
CA HIS A 247 -8.01 5.39 -12.48
C HIS A 247 -6.51 5.63 -12.31
N SER A 248 -6.13 6.62 -11.50
CA SER A 248 -4.74 6.97 -11.25
C SER A 248 -4.53 7.11 -9.76
N VAL A 249 -3.28 6.89 -9.31
CA VAL A 249 -2.94 7.01 -7.89
C VAL A 249 -3.21 8.42 -7.36
N GLU A 250 -2.96 9.48 -8.15
CA GLU A 250 -3.33 10.86 -7.77
C GLU A 250 -4.84 11.07 -7.70
N GLY A 251 -5.58 10.48 -8.65
CA GLY A 251 -7.03 10.59 -8.72
C GLY A 251 -7.74 9.90 -7.56
N LEU A 252 -7.09 9.01 -6.81
CA LEU A 252 -7.67 8.39 -5.61
C LEU A 252 -7.85 9.39 -4.47
N PHE A 253 -7.13 10.50 -4.46
CA PHE A 253 -7.08 11.37 -3.29
C PHE A 253 -8.03 12.56 -3.38
N SER A 254 -8.85 12.73 -2.35
CA SER A 254 -9.64 13.95 -2.20
C SER A 254 -8.74 15.20 -2.10
N PRO A 255 -9.27 16.39 -2.43
CA PRO A 255 -8.58 17.66 -2.20
C PRO A 255 -8.16 17.83 -0.74
N GLY A 256 -6.96 18.36 -0.50
CA GLY A 256 -6.37 18.62 0.82
C GLY A 256 -5.58 17.45 1.40
N THR A 257 -5.48 16.33 0.68
CA THR A 257 -4.74 15.15 1.17
C THR A 257 -3.24 15.45 1.29
N LEU A 258 -2.66 15.13 2.44
CA LEU A 258 -1.22 15.22 2.70
C LEU A 258 -0.61 13.82 2.85
N LEU A 259 -0.36 13.16 1.72
CA LEU A 259 0.18 11.80 1.70
C LEU A 259 1.63 11.77 2.23
N VAL A 260 1.90 10.94 3.22
CA VAL A 260 3.22 10.79 3.86
C VAL A 260 3.91 9.49 3.45
N ARG A 261 3.15 8.40 3.32
CA ARG A 261 3.66 7.06 2.96
C ARG A 261 2.89 6.48 1.78
N LEU A 262 3.63 5.98 0.79
CA LEU A 262 3.07 5.28 -0.36
C LEU A 262 3.77 3.92 -0.54
N VAL A 263 2.97 2.86 -0.64
CA VAL A 263 3.46 1.52 -1.00
C VAL A 263 2.74 1.10 -2.27
N LEU A 264 3.51 0.81 -3.32
CA LEU A 264 3.04 0.22 -4.56
C LEU A 264 3.74 -1.12 -4.75
N ASP A 265 3.00 -2.20 -4.55
CA ASP A 265 3.48 -3.56 -4.75
C ASP A 265 2.68 -4.21 -5.88
N SER A 266 3.36 -4.55 -6.97
CA SER A 266 2.83 -5.31 -8.10
C SER A 266 1.53 -4.71 -8.65
N VAL A 267 1.43 -3.37 -8.67
CA VAL A 267 0.25 -2.63 -9.15
C VAL A 267 0.22 -2.62 -10.67
N GLN A 268 -0.91 -2.99 -11.26
CA GLN A 268 -1.17 -2.91 -12.70
C GLN A 268 -1.93 -1.65 -13.07
N CYS A 269 -1.77 -1.20 -14.33
CA CYS A 269 -2.56 -0.15 -14.97
C CYS A 269 -2.78 1.06 -14.05
N GLY A 270 -1.92 2.07 -14.09
CA GLY A 270 -2.10 3.31 -13.32
C GLY A 270 -2.09 4.51 -14.25
N VAL A 271 -3.22 5.20 -14.38
CA VAL A 271 -3.45 6.27 -15.37
C VAL A 271 -2.70 7.56 -15.06
N LEU A 272 -1.53 7.51 -14.43
CA LEU A 272 -0.63 8.66 -14.52
C LEU A 272 -0.14 8.88 -15.96
N PHE A 273 -0.08 7.80 -16.73
CA PHE A 273 0.33 7.75 -18.13
C PHE A 273 -0.15 8.93 -18.97
N VAL A 274 0.81 9.72 -19.48
CA VAL A 274 0.59 10.61 -20.63
C VAL A 274 0.18 9.71 -21.80
N PRO A 275 -1.04 9.81 -22.35
CA PRO A 275 -1.43 9.04 -23.53
C PRO A 275 -0.35 9.15 -24.62
N TYR A 276 0.14 8.01 -25.10
CA TYR A 276 1.17 7.94 -26.15
C TYR A 276 0.51 7.55 -27.47
N GLU A 277 0.53 8.46 -28.44
CA GLU A 277 0.14 8.16 -29.81
C GLU A 277 1.35 8.22 -30.75
N PRO A 278 1.71 7.10 -31.42
CA PRO A 278 2.83 7.05 -32.37
C PRO A 278 2.67 7.99 -33.59
N SER A 279 1.44 8.42 -33.89
CA SER A 279 1.05 9.23 -35.06
C SER A 279 1.22 10.75 -34.86
N GLY A 280 1.61 11.21 -33.68
CA GLY A 280 2.04 12.59 -33.46
C GLY A 280 0.91 13.63 -33.25
N SER A 281 -0.36 13.23 -33.18
CA SER A 281 -1.44 14.13 -32.76
C SER A 281 -2.39 13.40 -31.83
N LEU A 282 -2.16 13.53 -30.52
CA LEU A 282 -3.10 13.05 -29.51
C LEU A 282 -4.49 13.63 -29.77
N GLU A 283 -5.48 12.76 -29.95
CA GLU A 283 -6.85 13.22 -30.12
C GLU A 283 -7.28 14.05 -28.89
N ALA A 284 -7.94 15.19 -29.13
CA ALA A 284 -8.42 16.07 -28.06
C ALA A 284 -9.35 15.34 -27.07
N TYR A 285 -10.07 14.33 -27.54
CA TYR A 285 -10.88 13.43 -26.72
C TYR A 285 -10.03 12.62 -25.73
N THR A 286 -8.92 12.03 -26.19
CA THR A 286 -7.99 11.25 -25.35
C THR A 286 -7.38 12.11 -24.26
N ILE A 287 -6.97 13.34 -24.59
CA ILE A 287 -6.43 14.31 -23.62
C ILE A 287 -7.51 14.66 -22.59
N THR A 288 -8.73 14.97 -23.03
CA THR A 288 -9.84 15.33 -22.13
C THR A 288 -10.15 14.20 -21.17
N ARG A 289 -10.28 12.97 -21.69
CA ARG A 289 -10.54 11.77 -20.90
C ARG A 289 -9.43 11.54 -19.86
N TRP A 290 -8.17 11.65 -20.25
CA TRP A 290 -7.05 11.54 -19.33
C TRP A 290 -7.10 12.61 -18.23
N ARG A 291 -7.29 13.89 -18.61
CA ARG A 291 -7.38 14.99 -17.64
C ARG A 291 -8.53 14.81 -16.64
N ASP A 292 -9.63 14.19 -17.07
CA ASP A 292 -10.75 13.84 -16.19
C ASP A 292 -10.38 12.71 -15.21
N THR A 293 -9.78 11.62 -15.69
CA THR A 293 -9.43 10.44 -14.87
C THR A 293 -8.32 10.70 -13.85
N VAL A 294 -7.40 11.61 -14.16
CA VAL A 294 -6.36 12.08 -13.21
C VAL A 294 -6.82 13.23 -12.32
N GLY A 295 -8.04 13.72 -12.47
CA GLY A 295 -8.62 14.74 -11.60
C GLY A 295 -8.32 16.20 -11.98
N LEU A 296 -7.52 16.44 -13.03
CA LEU A 296 -7.06 17.78 -13.45
C LEU A 296 -8.20 18.69 -13.90
N SER A 297 -9.18 18.13 -14.59
CA SER A 297 -10.37 18.86 -15.04
C SER A 297 -11.50 18.86 -14.01
N SER A 298 -11.35 18.14 -12.90
CA SER A 298 -12.41 17.89 -11.93
C SER A 298 -12.02 18.34 -10.51
N HIS A 299 -11.80 17.42 -9.58
CA HIS A 299 -11.65 17.71 -8.15
C HIS A 299 -10.28 18.30 -7.78
N LEU A 300 -9.23 18.04 -8.56
CA LEU A 300 -7.90 18.59 -8.32
C LEU A 300 -7.65 19.90 -9.07
N ARG A 301 -8.61 20.38 -9.87
CA ARG A 301 -8.48 21.55 -10.76
C ARG A 301 -7.89 22.78 -10.07
N ASP A 302 -8.34 23.08 -8.86
CA ASP A 302 -7.91 24.28 -8.15
C ASP A 302 -6.55 24.05 -7.47
N GLU A 303 -6.27 22.83 -7.01
CA GLU A 303 -4.97 22.47 -6.42
C GLU A 303 -3.84 22.39 -7.43
N VAL A 304 -4.09 21.97 -8.67
CA VAL A 304 -3.03 21.96 -9.68
C VAL A 304 -2.54 23.36 -10.03
N ARG A 305 -3.38 24.38 -9.84
CA ARG A 305 -3.01 25.78 -10.02
C ARG A 305 -2.35 26.38 -8.77
N CYS A 306 -2.64 25.83 -7.61
CA CYS A 306 -2.08 26.25 -6.32
C CYS A 306 -1.67 25.01 -5.49
N PRO A 307 -0.59 24.32 -5.90
CA PRO A 307 -0.21 23.06 -5.27
C PRO A 307 0.22 23.28 -3.83
N GLN A 308 -0.28 22.45 -2.92
CA GLN A 308 0.25 22.37 -1.55
C GLN A 308 1.72 21.93 -1.56
N PRO A 309 2.51 22.19 -0.51
CA PRO A 309 3.86 21.65 -0.40
C PRO A 309 3.88 20.11 -0.43
N PRO A 310 4.93 19.47 -0.99
CA PRO A 310 5.01 18.02 -1.05
C PRO A 310 5.10 17.41 0.36
N SER A 311 4.25 16.42 0.63
CA SER A 311 4.13 15.76 1.94
C SER A 311 4.73 14.36 1.96
N LEU A 312 4.98 13.75 0.80
CA LEU A 312 5.48 12.38 0.70
C LEU A 312 6.89 12.28 1.30
N ARG A 313 7.09 11.32 2.20
CA ARG A 313 8.37 11.07 2.91
C ARG A 313 8.87 9.64 2.74
N HIS A 314 7.95 8.68 2.59
CA HIS A 314 8.29 7.26 2.55
C HIS A 314 7.64 6.62 1.32
N VAL A 315 8.46 5.98 0.49
CA VAL A 315 7.98 5.27 -0.69
C VAL A 315 8.54 3.86 -0.71
N ARG A 316 7.68 2.88 -0.98
CA ARG A 316 8.08 1.51 -1.33
C ARG A 316 7.52 1.16 -2.70
N LEU A 317 8.39 0.75 -3.62
CA LEU A 317 8.04 0.28 -4.95
C LEU A 317 8.52 -1.17 -5.07
N ASP A 318 7.60 -2.12 -5.17
CA ASP A 318 7.88 -3.54 -5.28
C ASP A 318 7.25 -4.08 -6.56
N PHE A 319 8.04 -4.31 -7.59
CA PHE A 319 7.61 -4.77 -8.90
C PHE A 319 8.44 -5.98 -9.36
N LEU A 320 8.91 -6.79 -8.40
CA LEU A 320 9.56 -8.07 -8.68
C LEU A 320 8.56 -9.17 -9.05
N ALA A 321 7.28 -8.95 -8.73
CA ALA A 321 6.18 -9.84 -9.07
C ALA A 321 5.11 -9.14 -9.93
N THR A 322 4.34 -9.96 -10.62
CA THR A 322 3.06 -9.57 -11.22
C THR A 322 1.98 -9.48 -10.13
N PRO A 323 0.83 -8.83 -10.37
CA PRO A 323 -0.26 -8.82 -9.39
C PRO A 323 -0.82 -10.21 -9.07
N TYR A 324 -0.53 -11.22 -9.89
CA TYR A 324 -0.91 -12.61 -9.62
C TYR A 324 0.07 -13.33 -8.68
N GLY A 325 1.06 -12.61 -8.13
CA GLY A 325 2.11 -13.18 -7.28
C GLY A 325 3.22 -13.92 -8.05
N ARG A 326 3.14 -14.02 -9.39
CA ARG A 326 4.20 -14.64 -10.19
C ARG A 326 5.41 -13.72 -10.31
N ARG A 327 6.59 -14.20 -9.92
CA ARG A 327 7.86 -13.48 -10.11
C ARG A 327 8.20 -13.25 -11.58
N ILE A 328 8.83 -12.12 -11.85
CA ILE A 328 9.26 -11.70 -13.19
C ILE A 328 10.73 -12.08 -13.36
N TRP A 329 10.99 -13.14 -14.13
CA TRP A 329 12.35 -13.62 -14.39
C TRP A 329 13.00 -12.86 -15.55
N GLY A 330 14.32 -12.65 -15.47
CA GLY A 330 15.07 -11.87 -16.46
C GLY A 330 15.01 -12.49 -17.87
N GLY A 331 14.13 -11.97 -18.72
CA GLY A 331 13.94 -12.46 -20.09
C GLY A 331 12.46 -12.69 -20.42
N ASP A 332 11.65 -13.01 -19.42
CA ASP A 332 10.21 -12.93 -19.52
C ASP A 332 9.85 -11.44 -19.56
N ALA A 333 9.55 -10.92 -20.75
CA ALA A 333 8.76 -9.70 -20.81
C ALA A 333 7.55 -9.92 -19.90
N PHE A 334 7.20 -8.93 -19.07
CA PHE A 334 5.90 -8.86 -18.39
C PHE A 334 4.88 -9.48 -19.35
N PRO A 335 4.21 -10.61 -19.03
CA PRO A 335 3.40 -11.29 -20.02
C PRO A 335 2.28 -10.34 -20.45
N GLY A 336 2.47 -9.71 -21.62
CA GLY A 336 1.61 -8.67 -22.16
C GLY A 336 2.21 -7.26 -22.21
N ALA A 337 1.57 -6.41 -23.01
CA ALA A 337 1.87 -4.99 -23.23
C ALA A 337 1.64 -4.12 -21.96
N ARG A 338 2.16 -4.49 -20.78
CA ARG A 338 1.91 -3.80 -19.49
C ARG A 338 3.16 -3.42 -18.70
N GLY A 339 4.33 -4.01 -18.98
CA GLY A 339 5.58 -3.63 -18.30
C GLY A 339 6.00 -2.17 -18.55
N TRP A 340 5.62 -1.61 -19.70
CA TRP A 340 5.85 -0.20 -20.02
C TRP A 340 5.00 0.75 -19.16
N GLU A 341 3.82 0.33 -18.69
CA GLU A 341 2.93 1.15 -17.85
C GLU A 341 3.56 1.42 -16.49
N VAL A 342 4.11 0.37 -15.85
CA VAL A 342 4.82 0.47 -14.57
C VAL A 342 6.06 1.35 -14.72
N ARG A 343 6.83 1.16 -15.81
CA ARG A 343 7.97 2.03 -16.13
C ARG A 343 7.54 3.49 -16.28
N ALA A 344 6.46 3.77 -16.99
CA ALA A 344 5.96 5.13 -17.19
C ALA A 344 5.51 5.77 -15.86
N LEU A 345 4.78 5.02 -15.03
CA LEU A 345 4.38 5.42 -13.68
C LEU A 345 5.60 5.86 -12.85
N VAL A 346 6.64 5.02 -12.81
CA VAL A 346 7.88 5.32 -12.11
C VAL A 346 8.55 6.57 -12.67
N MET A 347 8.75 6.64 -13.99
CA MET A 347 9.40 7.79 -14.64
C MET A 347 8.66 9.11 -14.37
N GLN A 348 7.34 9.07 -14.28
CA GLN A 348 6.52 10.24 -13.97
C GLN A 348 6.54 10.63 -12.51
N MET A 349 6.48 9.67 -11.57
CA MET A 349 6.60 9.95 -10.13
C MET A 349 7.90 10.67 -9.79
N PHE A 350 9.00 10.26 -10.44
CA PHE A 350 10.31 10.86 -10.25
C PHE A 350 10.62 12.00 -11.25
N GLY A 351 9.67 12.38 -12.12
CA GLY A 351 9.81 13.57 -12.98
C GLY A 351 10.95 13.50 -14.00
N PHE A 352 11.14 12.35 -14.64
CA PHE A 352 12.16 12.13 -15.67
C PHE A 352 11.93 13.09 -16.85
N SER A 353 13.00 13.57 -17.49
CA SER A 353 12.93 14.67 -18.46
C SER A 353 11.94 14.42 -19.60
N ALA A 354 12.03 13.26 -20.27
CA ALA A 354 11.15 12.92 -21.39
C ALA A 354 9.66 12.89 -20.98
N GLN A 355 9.36 12.36 -19.79
CA GLN A 355 8.00 12.26 -19.25
C GLN A 355 7.49 13.61 -18.78
N ARG A 356 8.38 14.43 -18.22
CA ARG A 356 8.07 15.80 -17.83
C ARG A 356 7.72 16.65 -19.05
N GLU A 357 8.49 16.56 -20.13
CA GLU A 357 8.21 17.25 -21.39
C GLU A 357 6.86 16.79 -21.98
N ALA A 358 6.65 15.49 -22.08
CA ALA A 358 5.38 14.93 -22.56
C ALA A 358 4.18 15.33 -21.68
N LEU A 359 4.37 15.39 -20.36
CA LEU A 359 3.34 15.83 -19.43
C LEU A 359 3.06 17.34 -19.56
N GLN A 360 4.09 18.17 -19.79
CA GLN A 360 3.94 19.61 -19.95
C GLN A 360 3.05 19.98 -21.15
N GLU A 361 3.04 19.17 -22.22
CA GLU A 361 2.15 19.37 -23.36
C GLU A 361 0.67 19.14 -23.01
N LEU A 362 0.39 18.35 -21.98
CA LEU A 362 -0.97 18.04 -21.51
C LEU A 362 -1.48 18.98 -20.41
N LEU A 363 -0.57 19.73 -19.79
CA LEU A 363 -0.87 20.65 -18.70
C LEU A 363 -1.10 22.07 -19.22
N MET A 364 -1.98 22.82 -18.55
CA MET A 364 -2.06 24.26 -18.78
C MET A 364 -0.80 24.95 -18.19
N PRO A 365 -0.38 26.13 -18.69
CA PRO A 365 0.86 26.79 -18.24
C PRO A 365 0.96 27.10 -16.74
N SER A 366 -0.16 27.12 -16.02
CA SER A 366 -0.22 27.37 -14.57
C SER A 366 -0.40 26.11 -13.74
N GLU A 367 -0.52 24.94 -14.37
CA GLU A 367 -0.77 23.67 -13.70
C GLU A 367 0.54 22.99 -13.30
N THR A 368 0.54 22.42 -12.10
CA THR A 368 1.60 21.56 -11.58
C THR A 368 1.03 20.16 -11.32
N PHE A 369 1.66 19.15 -11.91
CA PHE A 369 1.32 17.75 -11.71
C PHE A 369 2.59 16.88 -11.87
N PRO A 370 2.76 15.77 -11.13
CA PRO A 370 1.91 15.25 -10.04
C PRO A 370 1.86 16.19 -8.82
N LEU A 371 0.88 15.97 -7.92
CA LEU A 371 0.66 16.79 -6.73
C LEU A 371 1.23 16.13 -5.47
N ARG A 372 0.66 14.98 -5.11
CA ARG A 372 0.94 14.24 -3.86
C ARG A 372 2.11 13.29 -4.03
N MET A 373 2.41 12.85 -5.25
CA MET A 373 3.49 11.92 -5.55
C MET A 373 4.79 12.58 -5.98
N ARG A 374 4.95 13.89 -5.74
CA ARG A 374 6.24 14.54 -5.94
C ARG A 374 7.27 13.97 -4.97
N CYS A 375 8.38 13.52 -5.53
CA CYS A 375 9.38 12.70 -4.85
C CYS A 375 10.56 13.50 -4.27
N ASP A 376 10.57 14.82 -4.40
CA ASP A 376 11.70 15.70 -4.05
C ASP A 376 12.03 15.73 -2.54
N LEU A 377 11.09 15.36 -1.68
CA LEU A 377 11.25 15.34 -0.22
C LEU A 377 11.21 13.93 0.40
N ILE A 378 11.41 12.89 -0.40
CA ILE A 378 11.47 11.51 0.11
C ILE A 378 12.68 11.35 1.03
N GLN A 379 12.43 10.83 2.23
CA GLN A 379 13.44 10.52 3.25
C GLN A 379 13.78 9.03 3.29
N SER A 380 12.82 8.16 2.94
CA SER A 380 13.03 6.71 2.90
C SER A 380 12.47 6.13 1.61
N LEU A 381 13.29 5.36 0.90
CA LEU A 381 12.92 4.68 -0.33
C LEU A 381 13.27 3.19 -0.26
N ASP A 382 12.31 2.32 -0.54
CA ASP A 382 12.49 0.88 -0.69
C ASP A 382 12.14 0.46 -2.12
N LEU A 383 13.12 -0.07 -2.85
CA LEU A 383 13.00 -0.44 -4.26
C LEU A 383 13.24 -1.93 -4.46
N ALA A 384 12.24 -2.61 -5.00
CA ALA A 384 12.33 -3.93 -5.58
C ALA A 384 11.90 -3.80 -7.04
N LEU A 385 12.84 -3.61 -7.96
CA LEU A 385 12.54 -3.34 -9.36
C LEU A 385 12.98 -4.51 -10.25
N SER A 386 12.22 -4.78 -11.29
CA SER A 386 12.62 -5.72 -12.34
C SER A 386 13.90 -5.26 -13.05
N ASN A 387 14.60 -6.19 -13.68
CA ASN A 387 15.86 -5.95 -14.39
C ASN A 387 15.83 -4.78 -15.39
N ASP A 388 14.72 -4.63 -16.12
CA ASP A 388 14.54 -3.60 -17.13
C ASP A 388 14.26 -2.20 -16.55
N MET A 389 13.80 -2.13 -15.30
CA MET A 389 13.57 -0.89 -14.56
C MET A 389 14.74 -0.51 -13.65
N PHE A 390 15.64 -1.44 -13.34
CA PHE A 390 16.81 -1.17 -12.49
C PHE A 390 17.72 -0.07 -13.05
N GLY A 391 17.74 0.10 -14.37
CA GLY A 391 18.44 1.21 -15.04
C GLY A 391 17.90 2.60 -14.73
N LEU A 392 16.69 2.72 -14.17
CA LEU A 392 16.06 4.00 -13.83
C LEU A 392 16.56 4.55 -12.48
N VAL A 393 17.10 3.70 -11.61
CA VAL A 393 17.52 4.06 -10.24
C VAL A 393 18.45 5.28 -10.19
N PRO A 394 19.48 5.43 -11.06
CA PRO A 394 20.35 6.60 -11.02
C PRO A 394 19.61 7.94 -11.19
N GLU A 395 18.62 7.98 -12.09
CA GLU A 395 17.81 9.18 -12.31
C GLU A 395 16.88 9.44 -11.11
N MET A 396 16.32 8.40 -10.48
CA MET A 396 15.57 8.56 -9.23
C MET A 396 16.43 9.17 -8.13
N CYS A 397 17.67 8.69 -7.98
CA CYS A 397 18.62 9.20 -6.97
C CYS A 397 18.95 10.68 -7.18
N TYR A 398 19.07 11.13 -8.44
CA TYR A 398 19.30 12.54 -8.75
C TYR A 398 18.19 13.44 -8.20
N VAL A 399 16.93 13.00 -8.33
CA VAL A 399 15.73 13.75 -7.89
C VAL A 399 15.69 13.90 -6.38
N MET A 400 16.11 12.86 -5.63
CA MET A 400 16.03 12.83 -4.17
C MET A 400 17.33 13.15 -3.45
N GLY A 401 18.39 13.52 -4.18
CA GLY A 401 19.76 13.56 -3.66
C GLY A 401 19.98 14.45 -2.42
N GLY A 402 19.11 15.46 -2.23
CA GLY A 402 19.15 16.37 -1.08
C GLY A 402 18.29 15.98 0.13
N ALA A 403 17.46 14.94 0.02
CA ALA A 403 16.47 14.59 1.05
C ALA A 403 16.56 13.14 1.55
N LEU A 404 17.01 12.20 0.70
CA LEU A 404 17.00 10.78 1.01
C LEU A 404 18.01 10.43 2.12
N LEU A 405 17.51 9.78 3.17
CA LEU A 405 18.29 9.33 4.34
C LEU A 405 18.42 7.81 4.36
N ASP A 406 17.35 7.09 3.98
CA ASP A 406 17.29 5.64 3.99
C ASP A 406 16.99 5.11 2.57
N LEU A 407 17.82 4.17 2.08
CA LEU A 407 17.62 3.49 0.81
C LEU A 407 17.70 1.98 1.01
N THR A 408 16.66 1.26 0.61
CA THR A 408 16.67 -0.20 0.47
C THR A 408 16.61 -0.55 -1.01
N LEU A 409 17.57 -1.33 -1.51
CA LEU A 409 17.57 -1.88 -2.87
C LEU A 409 17.49 -3.40 -2.79
N ARG A 410 16.45 -3.96 -3.39
CA ARG A 410 16.24 -5.40 -3.52
C ARG A 410 16.53 -5.80 -4.96
N TYR A 411 17.57 -6.59 -5.12
CA TYR A 411 17.98 -7.06 -6.44
C TYR A 411 17.01 -8.11 -6.96
N PRO A 412 16.72 -8.11 -8.27
CA PRO A 412 15.99 -9.20 -8.90
C PRO A 412 16.79 -10.49 -8.80
N ASP A 413 16.11 -11.63 -8.72
CA ASP A 413 16.74 -12.95 -8.51
C ASP A 413 17.70 -13.35 -9.66
N GLN A 414 17.54 -12.75 -10.83
CA GLN A 414 18.42 -12.92 -11.99
C GLN A 414 18.76 -11.56 -12.57
N ILE A 415 19.95 -11.38 -13.13
CA ILE A 415 20.34 -10.17 -13.87
C ILE A 415 20.66 -10.55 -15.32
N SER A 416 19.93 -9.94 -16.26
CA SER A 416 20.15 -10.13 -17.70
C SER A 416 21.39 -9.37 -18.16
N LEU A 417 22.48 -10.08 -18.49
CA LEU A 417 23.73 -9.51 -19.01
C LEU A 417 23.66 -9.04 -20.48
N SER A 418 22.45 -8.76 -20.98
CA SER A 418 22.28 -8.35 -22.38
C SER A 418 22.96 -6.98 -22.62
N PRO A 419 23.64 -6.79 -23.77
CA PRO A 419 24.28 -5.52 -24.08
C PRO A 419 23.28 -4.36 -23.99
N GLY A 420 23.63 -3.30 -23.26
CA GLY A 420 22.79 -2.12 -23.05
C GLY A 420 21.84 -2.19 -21.83
N ARG A 421 21.75 -3.33 -21.12
CA ARG A 421 21.06 -3.40 -19.83
C ARG A 421 22.03 -3.10 -18.69
N HIS A 422 21.62 -2.26 -17.75
CA HIS A 422 22.43 -1.92 -16.59
C HIS A 422 22.53 -3.11 -15.65
N SER A 423 23.76 -3.59 -15.40
CA SER A 423 24.02 -4.69 -14.48
C SER A 423 24.03 -4.26 -13.01
N HIS A 424 24.09 -2.95 -12.74
CA HIS A 424 24.14 -2.36 -11.40
C HIS A 424 23.46 -0.99 -11.40
N ALA A 425 23.01 -0.52 -10.24
CA ALA A 425 22.42 0.81 -10.07
C ALA A 425 23.50 1.77 -9.57
N ARG A 426 23.63 2.93 -10.19
CA ARG A 426 24.54 3.97 -9.68
C ARG A 426 23.76 4.87 -8.73
N ILE A 427 24.13 4.86 -7.46
CA ILE A 427 23.48 5.65 -6.39
C ILE A 427 24.29 6.90 -6.00
N HIS A 428 25.16 7.35 -6.90
CA HIS A 428 25.87 8.62 -6.74
C HIS A 428 24.88 9.80 -6.63
N GLY A 429 25.27 10.85 -5.90
CA GLY A 429 24.46 12.06 -5.73
C GLY A 429 23.50 12.03 -4.54
N LEU A 430 23.37 10.90 -3.84
CA LEU A 430 22.65 10.80 -2.56
C LEU A 430 23.48 11.35 -1.41
N ARG A 431 23.65 12.67 -1.35
CA ARG A 431 24.61 13.34 -0.45
C ARG A 431 24.32 13.11 1.03
N ARG A 432 23.05 12.88 1.39
CA ARG A 432 22.59 12.71 2.78
C ARG A 432 22.25 11.28 3.17
N LEU A 433 22.55 10.29 2.32
CA LEU A 433 22.21 8.90 2.62
C LEU A 433 22.96 8.41 3.85
N GLU A 434 22.21 8.12 4.91
CA GLU A 434 22.72 7.63 6.20
C GLU A 434 22.63 6.11 6.27
N ARG A 435 21.56 5.51 5.73
CA ARG A 435 21.32 4.07 5.77
C ARG A 435 21.15 3.50 4.37
N LEU A 436 21.96 2.49 4.05
CA LEU A 436 21.86 1.72 2.82
C LEU A 436 21.62 0.25 3.16
N THR A 437 20.52 -0.32 2.68
CA THR A 437 20.24 -1.75 2.75
C THR A 437 20.26 -2.32 1.34
N ILE A 438 21.05 -3.36 1.12
CA ILE A 438 21.07 -4.12 -0.13
C ILE A 438 20.62 -5.53 0.16
N GLN A 439 19.47 -5.91 -0.39
CA GLN A 439 18.96 -7.27 -0.37
C GLN A 439 19.27 -7.95 -1.70
N VAL A 440 20.02 -9.06 -1.67
CA VAL A 440 20.52 -9.69 -2.89
C VAL A 440 20.80 -11.18 -2.70
N ALA A 441 20.64 -11.96 -3.76
CA ALA A 441 21.10 -13.34 -3.78
C ALA A 441 22.65 -13.39 -3.71
N PRO A 442 23.27 -14.35 -2.98
CA PRO A 442 24.73 -14.45 -2.87
C PRO A 442 25.47 -14.42 -4.21
N ARG A 443 24.93 -15.08 -5.24
CA ARG A 443 25.50 -15.14 -6.60
C ARG A 443 25.53 -13.80 -7.33
N LEU A 444 24.69 -12.86 -6.94
CA LEU A 444 24.58 -11.52 -7.55
C LEU A 444 25.34 -10.45 -6.76
N TRP A 445 26.02 -10.82 -5.68
CA TRP A 445 26.74 -9.89 -4.82
C TRP A 445 27.71 -8.98 -5.58
N HIS A 446 28.39 -9.50 -6.61
CA HIS A 446 29.31 -8.69 -7.40
C HIS A 446 28.64 -7.43 -7.97
N PHE A 447 27.39 -7.52 -8.43
CA PHE A 447 26.63 -6.40 -8.97
C PHE A 447 26.13 -5.43 -7.88
N ALA A 448 25.73 -5.99 -6.73
CA ALA A 448 25.40 -5.22 -5.53
C ALA A 448 26.60 -4.42 -5.03
N ALA A 449 27.78 -5.04 -4.93
CA ALA A 449 29.01 -4.37 -4.51
C ALA A 449 29.36 -3.18 -5.43
N LEU A 450 29.23 -3.34 -6.76
CA LEU A 450 29.42 -2.23 -7.70
C LEU A 450 28.45 -1.06 -7.47
N THR A 451 27.25 -1.32 -6.96
CA THR A 451 26.28 -0.27 -6.60
C THR A 451 26.69 0.43 -5.32
N VAL A 452 27.08 -0.34 -4.30
CA VAL A 452 27.59 0.20 -3.03
C VAL A 452 28.86 1.03 -3.24
N ASP A 453 29.72 0.65 -4.18
CA ASP A 453 30.92 1.39 -4.59
C ASP A 453 30.60 2.77 -5.17
N THR A 454 29.34 3.06 -5.52
CA THR A 454 28.90 4.39 -5.98
C THR A 454 28.22 5.22 -4.88
N TRP A 455 28.13 4.70 -3.65
CA TRP A 455 27.60 5.44 -2.51
C TRP A 455 28.59 6.52 -2.07
N ILE A 456 28.41 7.70 -2.66
CA ILE A 456 29.16 8.92 -2.33
C ILE A 456 28.23 9.81 -1.50
N SER A 457 28.33 9.68 -0.18
CA SER A 457 27.62 10.51 0.79
C SER A 457 28.58 11.01 1.85
N ASP A 458 28.44 12.29 2.23
CA ASP A 458 29.17 12.86 3.37
C ASP A 458 28.78 12.14 4.66
N SER A 459 27.53 11.67 4.74
CA SER A 459 26.98 11.00 5.91
C SER A 459 27.53 9.59 6.12
N LYS A 460 28.06 8.95 5.06
CA LYS A 460 28.66 7.61 5.13
C LYS A 460 29.82 7.52 6.15
N SER A 461 30.55 8.62 6.33
CA SER A 461 31.68 8.71 7.24
C SER A 461 31.30 8.93 8.71
N PHE A 462 30.01 9.15 9.00
CA PHE A 462 29.54 9.35 10.37
C PHE A 462 29.33 8.01 11.10
N ARG A 463 29.45 8.06 12.43
CA ARG A 463 29.22 6.89 13.31
C ARG A 463 27.80 6.35 13.27
N ALA A 464 26.84 7.18 12.87
CA ALA A 464 25.44 6.80 12.75
C ALA A 464 25.10 6.16 11.38
N ALA A 465 26.05 6.13 10.44
CA ALA A 465 25.82 5.51 9.13
C ALA A 465 25.60 4.00 9.29
N GLU A 466 24.66 3.44 8.54
CA GLU A 466 24.40 2.00 8.53
C GLU A 466 24.50 1.46 7.11
N PHE A 467 25.27 0.40 6.93
CA PHE A 467 25.22 -0.42 5.74
C PHE A 467 24.72 -1.82 6.12
N ARG A 468 23.66 -2.29 5.46
CA ARG A 468 23.12 -3.64 5.64
C ARG A 468 23.26 -4.44 4.35
N ALA A 469 24.02 -5.52 4.40
CA ALA A 469 24.11 -6.51 3.33
C ALA A 469 23.23 -7.71 3.71
N GLU A 470 22.06 -7.81 3.09
CA GLU A 470 21.07 -8.85 3.33
C GLU A 470 21.14 -9.91 2.22
N PHE A 471 21.67 -11.09 2.53
CA PHE A 471 21.83 -12.19 1.59
C PHE A 471 20.63 -13.12 1.63
N LEU A 472 19.91 -13.19 0.51
CA LEU A 472 18.66 -13.94 0.42
C LEU A 472 18.87 -15.32 -0.20
N TYR A 473 18.58 -16.36 0.58
CA TYR A 473 18.65 -17.77 0.17
C TYR A 473 17.26 -18.27 -0.21
N ASP A 474 17.12 -18.70 -1.46
CA ASP A 474 15.88 -19.24 -2.04
C ASP A 474 16.03 -20.77 -2.24
N PRO A 475 14.98 -21.60 -2.03
CA PRO A 475 15.02 -23.05 -2.25
C PRO A 475 15.59 -23.50 -3.60
N GLU A 476 15.38 -22.74 -4.66
CA GLU A 476 15.84 -23.08 -6.01
C GLU A 476 17.31 -22.66 -6.26
N GLU A 477 17.88 -21.84 -5.38
CA GLU A 477 19.21 -21.26 -5.57
C GLU A 477 20.32 -22.07 -4.89
N HIS A 478 21.30 -22.45 -5.70
CA HIS A 478 22.56 -23.06 -5.25
C HIS A 478 23.66 -22.01 -5.28
N GLY A 479 23.54 -20.96 -4.47
CA GLY A 479 24.52 -19.89 -4.35
C GLY A 479 25.29 -20.00 -3.04
N SER A 480 26.62 -20.10 -3.09
CA SER A 480 27.46 -20.00 -1.88
C SER A 480 27.89 -18.56 -1.63
N ILE A 481 27.85 -18.15 -0.38
CA ILE A 481 28.37 -16.85 0.06
C ILE A 481 29.87 -16.71 -0.15
N ARG A 482 30.60 -17.79 -0.46
CA ARG A 482 32.01 -17.73 -0.89
C ARG A 482 32.22 -16.86 -2.14
N MET A 483 31.17 -16.60 -2.91
CA MET A 483 31.20 -15.63 -4.02
C MET A 483 31.35 -14.18 -3.53
N VAL A 484 31.02 -13.90 -2.26
CA VAL A 484 31.28 -12.62 -1.60
C VAL A 484 32.75 -12.56 -1.24
N THR A 485 33.52 -11.74 -1.95
CA THR A 485 34.95 -11.62 -1.67
C THR A 485 35.21 -10.66 -0.52
N ILE A 486 36.10 -11.05 0.39
CA ILE A 486 36.66 -10.17 1.44
C ILE A 486 37.14 -8.85 0.84
N LEU A 487 37.79 -8.90 -0.34
CA LEU A 487 38.27 -7.71 -1.04
C LEU A 487 37.17 -6.73 -1.43
N GLN A 488 35.99 -7.21 -1.86
CA GLN A 488 34.85 -6.34 -2.16
C GLN A 488 34.30 -5.69 -0.88
N MET A 489 34.14 -6.46 0.19
CA MET A 489 33.65 -5.93 1.46
C MET A 489 34.62 -4.92 2.09
N ARG A 490 35.92 -5.22 2.07
CA ARG A 490 36.95 -4.27 2.51
C ARG A 490 36.89 -2.96 1.72
N ARG A 491 36.73 -3.01 0.38
CA ARG A 491 36.57 -1.79 -0.43
C ARG A 491 35.36 -0.95 -0.03
N ILE A 492 34.25 -1.58 0.34
CA ILE A 492 33.05 -0.87 0.80
C ILE A 492 33.32 -0.16 2.13
N VAL A 493 33.99 -0.85 3.05
CA VAL A 493 34.35 -0.38 4.39
C VAL A 493 35.41 0.73 4.33
N ASP A 494 36.55 0.46 3.69
CA ASP A 494 37.68 1.39 3.57
C ASP A 494 37.35 2.61 2.68
N GLY A 495 36.36 2.46 1.79
CA GLY A 495 36.08 3.40 0.72
C GLY A 495 37.15 3.37 -0.38
N SER A 496 37.03 4.29 -1.33
CA SER A 496 37.96 4.40 -2.46
C SER A 496 38.20 5.85 -2.81
N ARG A 497 39.44 6.31 -2.58
CA ARG A 497 39.89 7.64 -3.00
C ARG A 497 39.77 7.85 -4.50
N LEU A 498 39.97 6.78 -5.29
CA LEU A 498 39.86 6.84 -6.76
C LEU A 498 38.42 7.09 -7.22
N LEU A 499 37.44 6.60 -6.47
CA LEU A 499 36.01 6.76 -6.77
C LEU A 499 35.37 7.91 -5.98
N GLY A 500 36.14 8.60 -5.13
CA GLY A 500 35.63 9.63 -4.24
C GLY A 500 34.70 9.11 -3.15
N THR A 501 34.72 7.81 -2.84
CA THR A 501 33.90 7.22 -1.78
C THR A 501 34.60 7.30 -0.43
N ALA A 502 33.90 7.83 0.56
CA ALA A 502 34.37 7.82 1.95
C ALA A 502 34.37 6.40 2.53
N ALA A 503 35.22 6.19 3.53
CA ALA A 503 35.14 5.04 4.41
C ALA A 503 33.80 5.04 5.15
N LEU A 504 33.27 3.85 5.44
CA LEU A 504 32.13 3.68 6.33
C LEU A 504 32.61 4.00 7.76
N GLY A 505 31.99 4.98 8.41
CA GLY A 505 32.34 5.36 9.79
C GLY A 505 31.46 4.74 10.87
N GLY A 506 30.45 3.97 10.47
CA GLY A 506 29.37 3.47 11.34
C GLY A 506 29.30 1.95 11.41
N ILE A 507 28.10 1.41 11.20
CA ILE A 507 27.80 -0.01 11.44
C ILE A 507 27.60 -0.75 10.12
N LEU A 508 28.31 -1.87 9.95
CA LEU A 508 28.08 -2.86 8.91
C LEU A 508 27.25 -4.01 9.49
N TYR A 509 26.06 -4.25 8.96
CA TYR A 509 25.27 -5.44 9.21
C TYR A 509 25.43 -6.43 8.06
N PHE A 510 25.65 -7.67 8.41
CA PHE A 510 25.72 -8.79 7.48
C PHE A 510 24.68 -9.83 7.89
N ASP A 511 23.62 -9.91 7.10
CA ASP A 511 22.41 -10.63 7.44
C ASP A 511 22.18 -11.78 6.47
N LEU A 512 22.01 -12.99 7.00
CA LEU A 512 21.68 -14.19 6.24
C LEU A 512 20.17 -14.44 6.36
N LEU A 513 19.46 -14.27 5.26
CA LEU A 513 18.02 -14.33 5.17
C LEU A 513 17.59 -15.57 4.42
N VAL A 514 16.68 -16.35 4.99
CA VAL A 514 16.20 -17.61 4.40
C VAL A 514 14.73 -17.48 4.04
N ARG A 515 14.40 -17.61 2.75
CA ARG A 515 13.01 -17.71 2.30
C ARG A 515 12.44 -19.09 2.64
N GLU A 516 11.12 -19.22 2.62
CA GLU A 516 10.46 -20.50 2.84
C GLU A 516 11.00 -21.59 1.90
N GLY A 517 11.41 -22.73 2.46
CA GLY A 517 12.06 -23.82 1.73
C GLY A 517 13.57 -23.67 1.48
N GLY A 518 14.15 -22.48 1.71
CA GLY A 518 15.59 -22.24 1.56
C GLY A 518 16.40 -22.82 2.72
N MET A 519 17.71 -22.96 2.52
CA MET A 519 18.64 -23.37 3.56
C MET A 519 19.95 -22.61 3.44
N VAL A 520 20.46 -22.11 4.57
CA VAL A 520 21.85 -21.64 4.70
C VAL A 520 22.70 -22.83 5.10
N VAL A 521 23.68 -23.17 4.28
CA VAL A 521 24.61 -24.27 4.55
C VAL A 521 25.60 -23.84 5.64
N GLU A 522 25.99 -24.75 6.52
CA GLU A 522 26.96 -24.49 7.60
C GLU A 522 28.26 -23.83 7.10
N SER A 523 28.74 -24.21 5.92
CA SER A 523 29.94 -23.62 5.31
C SER A 523 29.80 -22.13 5.02
N ASP A 524 28.59 -21.64 4.75
CA ASP A 524 28.33 -20.24 4.49
C ASP A 524 28.26 -19.44 5.80
N MET A 525 27.74 -20.04 6.89
CA MET A 525 27.81 -19.45 8.23
C MET A 525 29.28 -19.27 8.66
N ILE A 526 30.10 -20.31 8.50
CA ILE A 526 31.53 -20.28 8.84
C ILE A 526 32.25 -19.19 8.03
N TYR A 527 32.01 -19.13 6.73
CA TYR A 527 32.63 -18.11 5.87
C TYR A 527 32.18 -16.69 6.24
N ALA A 528 30.91 -16.49 6.58
CA ALA A 528 30.41 -15.20 7.05
C ALA A 528 31.12 -14.77 8.36
N ASP A 529 31.29 -15.69 9.30
CA ASP A 529 32.04 -15.45 10.54
C ASP A 529 33.51 -15.09 10.25
N GLU A 530 34.18 -15.81 9.36
CA GLU A 530 35.57 -15.52 8.94
C GLU A 530 35.70 -14.14 8.32
N LEU A 531 34.84 -13.82 7.35
CA LEU A 531 34.78 -12.53 6.67
C LEU A 531 34.63 -11.39 7.68
N LEU A 532 33.77 -11.55 8.69
CA LEU A 532 33.47 -10.49 9.64
C LEU A 532 34.49 -10.36 10.74
N ASN A 533 35.12 -11.46 11.16
CA ASN A 533 36.29 -11.39 12.02
C ASN A 533 37.43 -10.61 11.36
N GLU A 534 37.59 -10.72 10.04
CA GLU A 534 38.56 -9.92 9.30
C GLU A 534 38.16 -8.44 9.23
N LEU A 535 36.88 -8.13 8.97
CA LEU A 535 36.39 -6.75 8.90
C LEU A 535 36.38 -6.03 10.26
N ARG A 536 36.20 -6.77 11.37
CA ARG A 536 36.28 -6.24 12.74
C ARG A 536 37.67 -5.72 13.13
N SER A 537 38.70 -6.06 12.35
CA SER A 537 40.04 -5.51 12.58
C SER A 537 40.15 -4.01 12.23
N ASP A 538 39.15 -3.45 11.53
CA ASP A 538 39.05 -2.01 11.29
C ASP A 538 38.60 -1.26 12.55
N VAL A 539 39.32 -0.19 12.88
CA VAL A 539 39.09 0.65 14.07
C VAL A 539 37.87 1.57 13.88
N PHE A 540 37.45 1.84 12.64
CA PHE A 540 36.42 2.83 12.32
C PHE A 540 35.04 2.24 12.04
N THR A 541 34.95 0.93 11.77
CA THR A 541 33.69 0.26 11.42
C THR A 541 33.34 -0.80 12.46
N THR A 542 32.10 -0.78 12.94
CA THR A 542 31.57 -1.87 13.76
C THR A 542 30.86 -2.88 12.86
N ALA A 543 31.43 -4.08 12.71
CA ALA A 543 30.84 -5.13 11.90
C ALA A 543 30.06 -6.16 12.75
N ILE A 544 28.76 -6.30 12.46
CA ILE A 544 27.78 -7.11 13.19
C ILE A 544 27.20 -8.19 12.26
N ILE A 545 27.15 -9.43 12.77
CA ILE A 545 26.37 -10.53 12.19
C ILE A 545 25.05 -10.58 12.91
N SER A 546 23.94 -10.46 12.19
CA SER A 546 22.66 -10.84 12.78
C SER A 546 22.52 -12.36 12.79
N PRO A 547 21.84 -12.93 13.79
CA PRO A 547 21.41 -14.32 13.73
C PRO A 547 20.70 -14.59 12.40
N CYS A 548 20.89 -15.77 11.81
CA CYS A 548 20.16 -16.20 10.63
C CYS A 548 18.65 -16.07 10.89
N ARG A 549 17.94 -15.34 10.02
CA ARG A 549 16.50 -15.10 10.15
C ARG A 549 15.77 -15.80 9.03
N ARG A 550 14.72 -16.53 9.38
CA ARG A 550 13.69 -16.85 8.40
C ARG A 550 12.94 -15.59 8.08
N VAL A 551 12.85 -15.29 6.80
CA VAL A 551 11.99 -14.23 6.31
C VAL A 551 10.72 -14.91 5.88
N ASP A 552 9.65 -14.67 6.64
CA ASP A 552 8.33 -15.03 6.17
C ASP A 552 8.09 -14.22 4.90
N THR A 553 8.14 -14.92 3.78
CA THR A 553 7.61 -14.41 2.52
C THR A 553 6.09 -14.41 2.66
N CYS A 554 5.55 -13.52 3.48
CA CYS A 554 4.22 -13.00 3.22
C CYS A 554 4.32 -12.15 1.95
N TYR A 555 4.51 -12.82 0.80
CA TYR A 555 4.21 -12.24 -0.51
C TYR A 555 2.81 -12.70 -0.83
#